data_AF-A0A1A9REM5-F1
#
_entry.id   AF-A0A1A9REM5-F1
#
_cell.length_a   1.000
_cell.length_b   1.000
_cell.length_c   1.000
_cell.angle_alpha   90.00
_cell.angle_beta   90.00
_cell.angle_gamma   90.00
#
_symmetry.space_group_name_H-M   'P 1'
#
loop_
_entity.id
_entity.type
_entity.pdbx_description
1 polymer ?
#
loop_
_entity_poly.entity_id
_entity_poly.type
_entity_poly.pdbx_seq_one_letter_code
_entity_poly.pdbx_strand_id
1 'polypeptide(L)'
;MKKYLLALLLALSSTAWAYRFPIDSMEVAVLKSASFPQVTLTTDGFSWLRTLTLGWLDDGAKTVDMVQGVRIKDENNRFITHGQLQNYTGRIVALRRNGVGNIVEMWILTPQENEAFKERAALLQNQQR
;
A
#
# COMPACT_ATOMS: atom_id res chain seq x y z
N MET A 1 39.50 15.53 -19.87
CA MET A 1 38.32 16.19 -19.24
C MET A 1 37.02 15.43 -19.47
N LYS A 2 36.59 15.15 -20.73
CA LYS A 2 35.33 14.42 -21.01
C LYS A 2 35.15 13.05 -20.32
N LYS A 3 36.23 12.25 -20.17
CA LYS A 3 36.16 10.90 -19.56
C LYS A 3 35.80 10.93 -18.06
N TYR A 4 36.24 11.96 -17.34
CA TYR A 4 35.97 12.11 -15.91
C TYR A 4 34.54 12.61 -15.66
N LEU A 5 34.00 13.43 -16.57
CA LEU A 5 32.61 13.88 -16.52
C LEU A 5 31.63 12.71 -16.66
N LEU A 6 31.93 11.75 -17.54
CA LEU A 6 31.09 10.57 -17.76
C LEU A 6 31.09 9.64 -16.55
N ALA A 7 32.24 9.45 -15.91
CA ALA A 7 32.36 8.67 -14.67
C ALA A 7 31.60 9.33 -13.51
N LEU A 8 31.63 10.65 -13.41
CA LEU A 8 30.89 11.42 -12.41
C LEU A 8 29.37 11.30 -12.62
N LEU A 9 28.90 11.39 -13.86
CA LEU A 9 27.47 11.24 -14.19
C LEU A 9 26.94 9.82 -13.92
N LEU A 10 27.75 8.78 -14.17
CA LEU A 10 27.39 7.40 -13.81
C LEU A 10 27.31 7.21 -12.29
N ALA A 11 28.21 7.82 -11.52
CA ALA A 11 28.18 7.75 -10.06
C ALA A 11 26.98 8.49 -9.43
N LEU A 12 26.44 9.51 -10.12
CA LEU A 12 25.25 10.26 -9.69
C LEU A 12 23.93 9.57 -10.12
N SER A 13 23.96 8.58 -11.01
CA SER A 13 22.77 7.86 -11.48
C SER A 13 22.24 6.81 -10.50
N SER A 14 23.10 6.37 -9.59
CA SER A 14 22.76 5.41 -8.54
C SER A 14 22.22 6.14 -7.32
N THR A 15 20.88 6.18 -7.22
CA THR A 15 20.04 6.42 -6.02
C THR A 15 18.99 7.53 -6.17
N ALA A 16 18.23 7.52 -7.26
CA ALA A 16 16.86 8.03 -7.16
C ALA A 16 16.03 7.00 -6.37
N TRP A 17 16.09 7.07 -5.04
CA TRP A 17 15.06 6.46 -4.19
C TRP A 17 13.79 7.24 -4.50
N ALA A 18 13.03 6.77 -5.49
CA ALA A 18 11.69 7.25 -5.74
C ALA A 18 10.90 6.88 -4.48
N TYR A 19 10.85 7.82 -3.53
CA TYR A 19 10.15 7.68 -2.27
C TYR A 19 8.71 7.33 -2.63
N ARG A 20 8.32 6.05 -2.48
CA ARG A 20 7.05 5.59 -3.00
C ARG A 20 5.93 6.33 -2.30
N PHE A 21 5.96 6.60 -0.99
CA PHE A 21 4.87 7.39 -0.39
C PHE A 21 5.13 7.76 1.09
N PRO A 22 4.49 8.82 1.63
CA PRO A 22 4.36 8.98 3.08
C PRO A 22 3.35 7.96 3.66
N ILE A 23 3.91 6.83 4.11
CA ILE A 23 3.26 5.68 4.77
C ILE A 23 2.25 6.10 5.87
N ASP A 24 2.44 7.27 6.49
CA ASP A 24 1.72 7.68 7.70
C ASP A 24 0.21 7.86 7.53
N SER A 25 -0.25 8.22 6.33
CA SER A 25 -1.66 8.58 6.06
C SER A 25 -2.47 7.47 5.39
N MET A 26 -1.90 6.27 5.24
CA MET A 26 -2.56 5.14 4.60
C MET A 26 -2.89 4.04 5.62
N GLU A 27 -4.02 3.41 5.38
CA GLU A 27 -4.45 2.20 6.07
C GLU A 27 -3.93 0.98 5.30
N VAL A 28 -3.80 -0.16 5.97
CA VAL A 28 -3.27 -1.39 5.36
C VAL A 28 -4.28 -2.52 5.52
N ALA A 29 -4.48 -3.30 4.47
CA ALA A 29 -5.33 -4.49 4.48
C ALA A 29 -4.82 -5.55 3.50
N VAL A 30 -5.35 -6.76 3.60
CA VAL A 30 -5.17 -7.81 2.59
C VAL A 30 -6.31 -7.73 1.58
N LEU A 31 -5.97 -7.72 0.30
CA LEU A 31 -6.96 -7.78 -0.77
C LEU A 31 -7.51 -9.19 -0.91
N LYS A 32 -8.77 -9.42 -0.56
CA LYS A 32 -9.43 -10.73 -0.66
C LYS A 32 -10.08 -10.97 -2.02
N SER A 33 -10.69 -9.93 -2.59
CA SER A 33 -11.25 -9.97 -3.93
C SER A 33 -11.44 -8.56 -4.47
N ALA A 34 -11.42 -8.41 -5.78
CA ALA A 34 -11.67 -7.13 -6.45
C ALA A 34 -12.64 -7.32 -7.61
N SER A 35 -13.74 -6.58 -7.58
CA SER A 35 -14.72 -6.50 -8.67
C SER A 35 -15.29 -5.09 -8.68
N PHE A 36 -14.67 -4.21 -9.48
CA PHE A 36 -15.04 -2.80 -9.56
C PHE A 36 -16.56 -2.62 -9.73
N PRO A 37 -17.21 -1.71 -8.97
CA PRO A 37 -16.61 -0.68 -8.09
C PRO A 37 -16.23 -1.18 -6.69
N GLN A 38 -16.38 -2.46 -6.38
CA GLN A 38 -16.21 -2.99 -5.02
C GLN A 38 -14.91 -3.78 -4.85
N VAL A 39 -14.33 -3.68 -3.66
CA VAL A 39 -13.24 -4.55 -3.21
C VAL A 39 -13.56 -5.11 -1.84
N THR A 40 -13.17 -6.36 -1.63
CA THR A 40 -13.26 -7.00 -0.33
C THR A 40 -11.87 -7.06 0.29
N LEU A 41 -11.76 -6.51 1.49
CA LEU A 41 -10.53 -6.36 2.25
C LEU A 41 -10.62 -7.16 3.54
N THR A 42 -9.52 -7.70 4.02
CA THR A 42 -9.48 -8.42 5.30
C THR A 42 -8.18 -8.13 6.05
N THR A 43 -8.16 -8.37 7.37
CA THR A 43 -6.93 -8.47 8.17
C THR A 43 -6.47 -9.91 8.34
N ASP A 44 -7.21 -10.88 7.81
CA ASP A 44 -6.94 -12.31 7.98
C ASP A 44 -5.55 -12.68 7.44
N GLY A 45 -4.84 -13.52 8.19
CA GLY A 45 -3.49 -13.98 7.87
C GLY A 45 -2.37 -13.17 8.52
N PHE A 46 -2.63 -11.95 9.01
CA PHE A 46 -1.60 -11.09 9.62
C PHE A 46 -2.10 -10.32 10.84
N SER A 47 -1.82 -10.83 12.05
CA SER A 47 -2.29 -10.24 13.32
C SER A 47 -1.83 -8.78 13.53
N TRP A 48 -0.66 -8.41 13.00
CA TRP A 48 -0.13 -7.05 13.09
C TRP A 48 -0.93 -6.02 12.28
N LEU A 49 -1.68 -6.45 11.25
CA LEU A 49 -2.53 -5.54 10.48
C LEU A 49 -3.68 -4.98 11.32
N ARG A 50 -4.21 -5.76 12.27
CA ARG A 50 -5.30 -5.33 13.17
C ARG A 50 -4.93 -4.09 13.98
N THR A 51 -3.67 -3.99 14.39
CA THR A 51 -3.15 -2.81 15.09
C THR A 51 -3.18 -1.56 14.21
N LEU A 52 -2.94 -1.70 12.90
CA LEU A 52 -2.93 -0.58 11.96
C LEU A 52 -4.31 -0.23 11.41
N THR A 53 -5.25 -1.18 11.38
CA THR A 53 -6.62 -0.94 10.94
C THR A 53 -7.49 -0.32 12.02
N LEU A 54 -7.00 -0.12 13.25
CA LEU A 54 -7.68 0.63 14.31
C LEU A 54 -9.19 0.28 14.46
N GLY A 55 -9.58 -0.99 14.32
CA GLY A 55 -10.98 -1.39 14.50
C GLY A 55 -11.85 -1.51 13.25
N TRP A 56 -11.55 -0.82 12.15
CA TRP A 56 -12.54 -0.72 11.05
C TRP A 56 -12.69 -2.01 10.22
N LEU A 57 -11.76 -2.96 10.41
CA LEU A 57 -11.62 -4.23 9.70
C LEU A 57 -11.47 -5.44 10.66
N ASP A 58 -11.90 -5.28 11.92
CA ASP A 58 -11.64 -6.25 13.00
C ASP A 58 -12.51 -7.52 12.92
N ASP A 59 -13.70 -7.45 12.31
CA ASP A 59 -14.66 -8.58 12.19
C ASP A 59 -14.56 -9.32 10.84
N GLY A 60 -13.36 -9.39 10.27
CA GLY A 60 -13.06 -10.18 9.07
C GLY A 60 -13.17 -9.39 7.76
N ALA A 61 -13.70 -10.04 6.72
CA ALA A 61 -13.69 -9.50 5.37
C ALA A 61 -14.79 -8.44 5.16
N LYS A 62 -14.40 -7.21 4.77
CA LYS A 62 -15.32 -6.09 4.52
C LYS A 62 -15.28 -5.66 3.07
N THR A 63 -16.45 -5.45 2.49
CA THR A 63 -16.57 -4.88 1.14
C THR A 63 -16.66 -3.36 1.23
N VAL A 64 -15.86 -2.68 0.41
CA VAL A 64 -15.76 -1.21 0.36
C VAL A 64 -15.82 -0.76 -1.10
N ASP A 65 -16.48 0.36 -1.34
CA ASP A 65 -16.58 0.96 -2.67
C ASP A 65 -15.31 1.76 -3.03
N MET A 66 -14.95 1.74 -4.31
CA MET A 66 -13.92 2.56 -4.91
C MET A 66 -14.57 3.69 -5.71
N VAL A 67 -13.94 4.88 -5.70
CA VAL A 67 -14.35 5.96 -6.60
C VAL A 67 -13.98 5.63 -8.05
N GLN A 68 -14.70 6.20 -9.02
CA GLN A 68 -14.43 5.98 -10.45
C GLN A 68 -12.99 6.38 -10.86
N GLY A 69 -12.46 7.44 -10.26
CA GLY A 69 -11.09 7.93 -10.49
C GLY A 69 -10.05 7.31 -9.55
N VAL A 70 -10.28 6.10 -9.02
CA VAL A 70 -9.36 5.47 -8.06
C VAL A 70 -7.96 5.31 -8.67
N ARG A 71 -6.94 5.72 -7.92
CA ARG A 71 -5.54 5.57 -8.32
C ARG A 71 -5.01 4.27 -7.77
N ILE A 72 -4.68 3.33 -8.65
CA ILE A 72 -4.13 2.03 -8.25
C ILE A 72 -2.71 1.91 -8.75
N LYS A 73 -1.77 1.60 -7.85
CA LYS A 73 -0.38 1.38 -8.19
C LYS A 73 0.08 -0.03 -7.83
N ASP A 74 0.81 -0.66 -8.73
CA ASP A 74 1.49 -1.94 -8.46
C ASP A 74 2.78 -1.74 -7.67
N GLU A 75 3.42 -2.85 -7.27
CA GLU A 75 4.70 -2.91 -6.56
C GLU A 75 5.85 -2.17 -7.26
N ASN A 76 5.77 -1.94 -8.56
CA ASN A 76 6.77 -1.23 -9.35
C ASN A 76 6.46 0.27 -9.51
N ASN A 77 5.53 0.79 -8.70
CA ASN A 77 5.03 2.18 -8.76
C ASN A 77 4.37 2.54 -10.11
N ARG A 78 3.87 1.54 -10.85
CA ARG A 78 3.16 1.75 -12.11
C ARG A 78 1.67 1.85 -11.85
N PHE A 79 1.00 2.76 -12.54
CA PHE A 79 -0.46 2.81 -12.50
C PHE A 79 -1.06 1.59 -13.22
N ILE A 80 -2.03 0.95 -12.57
CA ILE A 80 -2.81 -0.15 -13.15
C ILE A 80 -4.29 0.21 -13.14
N THR A 81 -5.06 -0.43 -14.02
CA THR A 81 -6.51 -0.26 -14.05
C THR A 81 -7.19 -1.12 -12.98
N HIS A 82 -8.39 -0.72 -12.56
CA HIS A 82 -9.18 -1.49 -11.59
C HIS A 82 -9.49 -2.92 -12.04
N GLY A 83 -9.55 -3.18 -13.36
CA GLY A 83 -9.73 -4.52 -13.91
C GLY A 83 -8.53 -5.44 -13.68
N GLN A 84 -7.33 -4.90 -13.46
CA GLN A 84 -6.12 -5.68 -13.16
C GLN A 84 -6.00 -6.03 -11.68
N LEU A 85 -6.80 -5.43 -10.80
CA LEU A 85 -6.66 -5.57 -9.35
C LEU A 85 -6.93 -7.00 -8.88
N GLN A 86 -7.77 -7.76 -9.59
CA GLN A 86 -8.05 -9.17 -9.28
C GLN A 86 -6.79 -10.05 -9.31
N ASN A 87 -5.80 -9.71 -10.15
CA ASN A 87 -4.52 -10.42 -10.27
C ASN A 87 -3.64 -10.29 -9.01
N TYR A 88 -4.00 -9.39 -8.08
CA TYR A 88 -3.27 -9.12 -6.84
C TYR A 88 -4.01 -9.63 -5.61
N THR A 89 -4.98 -10.53 -5.78
CA THR A 89 -5.68 -11.17 -4.66
C THR A 89 -4.69 -11.89 -3.74
N GLY A 90 -4.88 -11.74 -2.43
CA GLY A 90 -3.99 -12.23 -1.37
C GLY A 90 -2.79 -11.32 -1.08
N ARG A 91 -2.58 -10.25 -1.86
CA ARG A 91 -1.53 -9.26 -1.57
C ARG A 91 -1.98 -8.28 -0.49
N ILE A 92 -0.99 -7.78 0.25
CA ILE A 92 -1.17 -6.67 1.18
C ILE A 92 -1.21 -5.37 0.36
N VAL A 93 -2.21 -4.55 0.62
CA VAL A 93 -2.43 -3.26 -0.02
C VAL A 93 -2.49 -2.15 1.02
N ALA A 94 -1.85 -1.03 0.71
CA ALA A 94 -2.10 0.22 1.40
C ALA A 94 -3.21 0.98 0.66
N LEU A 95 -4.11 1.61 1.40
CA LEU A 95 -5.24 2.31 0.83
C LEU A 95 -5.51 3.62 1.56
N ARG A 96 -6.11 4.55 0.82
CA ARG A 96 -6.62 5.81 1.35
C ARG A 96 -8.10 5.89 1.03
N ARG A 97 -8.89 6.22 2.05
CA ARG A 97 -10.33 6.47 1.94
C ARG A 97 -10.62 7.96 2.02
N ASN A 98 -11.67 8.40 1.35
CA ASN A 98 -12.22 9.74 1.54
C ASN A 98 -13.07 9.83 2.81
N GLY A 99 -13.60 11.01 3.14
CA GLY A 99 -14.45 11.22 4.31
C GLY A 99 -15.78 10.44 4.31
N VAL A 100 -16.17 9.84 3.18
CA VAL A 100 -17.36 8.98 3.05
C VAL A 100 -17.01 7.49 3.21
N GLY A 101 -15.71 7.15 3.25
CA GLY A 101 -15.22 5.79 3.37
C GLY A 101 -14.92 5.09 2.04
N ASN A 102 -15.04 5.77 0.90
CA ASN A 102 -14.72 5.19 -0.41
C ASN A 102 -13.22 5.26 -0.67
N ILE A 103 -12.67 4.22 -1.30
CA ILE A 103 -11.26 4.15 -1.65
C ILE A 103 -10.97 5.11 -2.82
N VAL A 104 -10.04 6.03 -2.59
CA VAL A 104 -9.57 7.00 -3.60
C VAL A 104 -8.21 6.61 -4.17
N GLU A 105 -7.43 5.86 -3.41
CA GLU A 105 -6.09 5.46 -3.79
C GLU A 105 -5.73 4.12 -3.14
N MET A 106 -5.08 3.24 -3.91
CA MET A 106 -4.67 1.90 -3.49
C MET A 106 -3.29 1.57 -4.06
N TRP A 107 -2.44 0.97 -3.22
CA TRP A 107 -1.06 0.66 -3.53
C TRP A 107 -0.81 -0.79 -3.14
N ILE A 108 -0.34 -1.58 -4.11
CA ILE A 108 0.13 -2.94 -3.84
C ILE A 108 1.52 -2.83 -3.24
N LEU A 109 1.67 -3.39 -2.04
CA LEU A 109 2.88 -3.26 -1.26
C LEU A 109 3.93 -4.28 -1.68
N THR A 110 5.17 -3.81 -1.74
CA THR A 110 6.36 -4.65 -1.86
C THR A 110 6.66 -5.34 -0.52
N PRO A 111 7.44 -6.43 -0.54
CA PRO A 111 7.89 -7.07 0.70
C PRO A 111 8.62 -6.11 1.65
N GLN A 112 9.42 -5.18 1.12
CA GLN A 112 10.14 -4.20 1.92
C GLN A 112 9.19 -3.21 2.61
N GLU A 113 8.17 -2.72 1.89
CA GLU A 113 7.15 -1.83 2.47
C GLU A 113 6.30 -2.55 3.52
N ASN A 114 6.02 -3.84 3.33
CA ASN A 114 5.31 -4.64 4.34
C ASN A 114 6.06 -4.67 5.67
N GLU A 115 7.38 -4.85 5.66
CA GLU A 115 8.19 -4.81 6.89
C GLU A 115 8.17 -3.42 7.53
N ALA A 116 8.23 -2.34 6.75
CA ALA A 116 8.12 -0.98 7.28
C ALA A 116 6.78 -0.73 8.02
N PHE A 117 5.67 -1.22 7.46
CA PHE A 117 4.37 -1.12 8.14
C PHE A 117 4.29 -2.02 9.38
N LYS A 118 4.92 -3.19 9.36
CA LYS A 118 5.01 -4.09 10.52
C LYS A 118 5.84 -3.49 11.65
N GLU A 119 6.96 -2.84 11.34
CA GLU A 119 7.75 -2.08 12.31
C GLU A 119 6.92 -0.95 12.94
N ARG A 120 6.18 -0.19 12.12
CA ARG A 120 5.24 0.83 12.62
C ARG A 120 4.17 0.23 13.55
N ALA A 121 3.61 -0.92 13.20
CA ALA A 121 2.64 -1.61 14.05
C ALA A 121 3.25 -1.99 15.42
N ALA A 122 4.50 -2.48 15.43
CA ALA A 122 5.22 -2.81 16.66
C ALA A 122 5.50 -1.56 17.53
N LEU A 123 5.86 -0.43 16.91
CA LEU A 123 6.03 0.84 17.62
C LEU A 123 4.72 1.32 18.27
N LEU A 124 3.60 1.24 17.54
CA LEU A 124 2.29 1.63 18.06
C LEU A 124 1.84 0.74 19.22
N GLN A 125 2.09 -0.57 19.17
CA GLN A 125 1.80 -1.48 20.29
C GLN A 125 2.62 -1.13 21.54
N ASN A 126 3.89 -0.79 21.37
CA ASN A 126 4.78 -0.44 22.49
C ASN A 126 4.41 0.91 23.14
N GLN A 127 3.83 1.85 22.39
CA GLN A 127 3.33 3.11 22.94
C GLN A 127 2.00 2.98 23.68
N GLN A 128 1.28 1.88 23.48
CA GLN A 128 -0.02 1.60 24.14
C GLN A 128 0.12 0.78 25.44
N ARG A 129 1.34 0.40 25.84
CA ARG A 129 1.66 -0.27 27.10
C ARG A 129 2.25 0.71 28.11
#